data_AF-A0A7V8XIE6-F1
#
_entry.id   AF-A0A7V8XIE6-F1
#
_cell.length_a   1.000
_cell.length_b   1.000
_cell.length_c   1.000
_cell.angle_alpha   90.00
_cell.angle_beta   90.00
_cell.angle_gamma   90.00
#
_symmetry.space_group_name_H-M   'P 1'
#
loop_
_entity.id
_entity.type
_entity.pdbx_description
1 polymer ?
#
loop_
_entity_poly.entity_id
_entity_poly.type
_entity_poly.pdbx_seq_one_letter_code
_entity_poly.pdbx_strand_id
1 'polypeptide(L)'
;MQREARSDRGWEQWPGRRAPDEAGRKRLRALFLPSEAREAVSELAAEHGRQLEGRLAQLQAAVLDHETRERAVSELEAGVEHLLREGSLELDRFQHELAQREETLDRRDRSLATAEAAAEERRLELGAVELRRAALERRADTIEHRESELERRADELATLARQLQELGGALAPHEESHEVTAHVVLLTDSGYRVEDVEGPAPAIGGIVEANGTAHRCVRIMRSPFPADRRPCAVLERLSAEEHVSD
;
A
#
# COMPACT_ATOMS: atom_id res chain seq x y z
N MET A 1 23.43 -74.80 -54.14
CA MET A 1 24.69 -75.31 -53.56
C MET A 1 24.38 -76.66 -52.91
N GLN A 2 24.30 -77.79 -53.60
CA GLN A 2 25.35 -78.54 -54.31
C GLN A 2 26.68 -78.60 -53.56
N ARG A 3 26.86 -79.63 -52.73
CA ARG A 3 28.14 -80.33 -52.55
C ARG A 3 27.91 -81.83 -52.46
N GLU A 4 28.59 -82.52 -53.35
CA GLU A 4 28.46 -83.91 -53.74
C GLU A 4 28.98 -84.87 -52.67
N ALA A 5 28.25 -85.96 -52.49
CA ALA A 5 28.78 -87.19 -51.91
C ALA A 5 29.77 -87.81 -52.92
N ARG A 6 31.07 -87.62 -52.69
CA ARG A 6 32.12 -88.33 -53.43
C ARG A 6 32.34 -89.71 -52.83
N SER A 7 31.90 -90.70 -53.60
CA SER A 7 32.31 -92.09 -53.54
C SER A 7 33.84 -92.18 -53.62
N ASP A 8 34.47 -92.88 -52.68
CA ASP A 8 35.83 -93.40 -52.86
C ASP A 8 35.82 -94.92 -52.72
N ARG A 9 35.38 -95.56 -53.81
CA ARG A 9 35.64 -96.96 -54.12
C ARG A 9 37.11 -97.08 -54.54
N GLY A 10 38.00 -97.28 -53.56
CA GLY A 10 39.44 -97.37 -53.80
C GLY A 10 40.16 -98.55 -53.13
N TRP A 11 39.44 -99.47 -52.46
CA TRP A 11 40.05 -100.47 -51.57
C TRP A 11 40.00 -101.93 -52.03
N GLU A 12 39.60 -102.21 -53.29
CA GLU A 12 39.46 -103.60 -53.78
C GLU A 12 40.69 -104.22 -54.46
N GLN A 13 41.86 -103.54 -54.48
CA GLN A 13 43.10 -104.14 -54.99
C GLN A 13 44.07 -104.46 -53.86
N TRP A 14 43.72 -105.46 -53.06
CA TRP A 14 44.71 -106.14 -52.21
C TRP A 14 45.45 -107.18 -53.06
N PRO A 15 46.79 -107.10 -53.20
CA PRO A 15 47.54 -108.10 -53.94
C PRO A 15 47.34 -109.48 -53.30
N GLY A 16 47.04 -110.48 -54.14
CA GLY A 16 46.61 -111.82 -53.73
C GLY A 16 47.47 -112.44 -52.63
N ARG A 17 46.80 -113.08 -51.67
CA ARG A 17 47.41 -113.85 -50.58
C ARG A 17 48.35 -114.92 -51.15
N ARG A 18 49.65 -114.64 -51.19
CA ARG A 18 50.69 -115.67 -51.19
C ARG A 18 50.67 -116.35 -49.81
N ALA A 19 50.80 -117.68 -49.81
CA ALA A 19 50.97 -118.44 -48.57
C ALA A 19 52.12 -117.81 -47.76
N PRO A 20 51.91 -117.56 -46.46
CA PRO A 20 52.85 -116.81 -45.66
C PRO A 20 54.15 -117.59 -45.52
N ASP A 21 55.25 -116.98 -45.96
CA ASP A 21 56.58 -117.47 -45.62
C ASP A 21 56.76 -117.36 -44.09
N GLU A 22 56.83 -118.50 -43.41
CA GLU A 22 57.03 -118.65 -41.97
C GLU A 22 58.28 -117.87 -41.50
N ALA A 23 59.30 -117.79 -42.37
CA ALA A 23 60.54 -117.05 -42.12
C ALA A 23 60.34 -115.52 -42.20
N GLY A 24 59.51 -115.05 -43.13
CA GLY A 24 59.11 -113.64 -43.25
C GLY A 24 58.27 -113.17 -42.07
N ARG A 25 57.33 -114.01 -41.59
CA ARG A 25 56.53 -113.74 -40.38
C ARG A 25 57.38 -113.66 -39.12
N LYS A 26 58.40 -114.51 -38.96
CA LYS A 26 59.35 -114.44 -37.83
C LYS A 26 60.21 -113.18 -37.87
N ARG A 27 60.68 -112.76 -39.05
CA ARG A 27 61.46 -111.50 -39.21
C ARG A 27 60.62 -110.24 -38.98
N LEU A 28 59.38 -110.22 -39.48
CA LEU A 28 58.45 -109.11 -39.20
C LEU A 28 58.06 -109.08 -37.72
N ARG A 29 57.84 -110.23 -37.06
CA ARG A 29 57.65 -110.31 -35.60
C ARG A 29 58.86 -109.81 -34.81
N ALA A 30 60.09 -109.98 -35.30
CA ALA A 30 61.30 -109.47 -34.67
C ALA A 30 61.47 -107.94 -34.83
N LEU A 31 60.80 -107.33 -35.82
CA LEU A 31 60.73 -105.87 -35.98
C LEU A 31 59.66 -105.22 -35.08
N PHE A 32 58.73 -106.02 -34.55
CA PHE A 32 57.85 -105.60 -33.46
C PHE A 32 58.54 -105.93 -32.14
N LEU A 33 59.26 -104.92 -31.63
CA LEU A 33 59.89 -104.76 -30.31
C LEU A 33 59.97 -105.99 -29.37
N PRO A 34 61.15 -106.29 -28.78
CA PRO A 34 61.26 -107.29 -27.71
C PRO A 34 60.22 -107.02 -26.61
N SER A 35 59.65 -108.06 -26.00
CA SER A 35 58.51 -107.91 -25.06
C SER A 35 58.77 -106.90 -23.95
N GLU A 36 60.02 -106.75 -23.53
CA GLU A 36 60.51 -105.75 -22.57
C GLU A 36 60.28 -104.29 -23.05
N ALA A 37 60.44 -104.01 -24.34
CA ALA A 37 60.19 -102.68 -24.90
C ALA A 37 58.69 -102.41 -25.13
N ARG A 38 57.85 -103.45 -25.23
CA ARG A 38 56.39 -103.31 -25.22
C ARG A 38 55.87 -102.99 -23.82
N GLU A 39 56.45 -103.60 -22.80
CA GLU A 39 56.15 -103.33 -21.39
C GLU A 39 56.57 -101.90 -21.01
N ALA A 40 57.78 -101.47 -21.37
CA ALA A 40 58.25 -100.09 -21.14
C ALA A 40 57.37 -99.02 -21.81
N VAL A 41 56.91 -99.25 -23.04
CA VAL A 41 55.96 -98.33 -23.72
C VAL A 41 54.60 -98.33 -23.02
N SER A 42 54.14 -99.47 -22.50
CA SER A 42 52.88 -99.54 -21.76
C SER A 42 52.94 -98.83 -20.40
N GLU A 43 54.07 -98.89 -19.71
CA GLU A 43 54.30 -98.16 -18.46
C GLU A 43 54.37 -96.65 -18.70
N LEU A 44 55.09 -96.21 -19.72
CA LEU A 44 55.13 -94.80 -20.13
C LEU A 44 53.74 -94.28 -20.54
N ALA A 45 52.97 -95.09 -21.28
CA ALA A 45 51.60 -94.75 -21.64
C ALA A 45 50.69 -94.66 -20.41
N ALA A 46 50.85 -95.55 -19.43
CA ALA A 46 50.11 -95.51 -18.18
C ALA A 46 50.51 -94.32 -17.30
N GLU A 47 51.80 -93.96 -17.25
CA GLU A 47 52.29 -92.78 -16.55
C GLU A 47 51.79 -91.49 -17.20
N HIS A 48 51.87 -91.39 -18.53
CA HIS A 48 51.34 -90.25 -19.26
C HIS A 48 49.81 -90.17 -19.13
N GLY A 49 49.12 -91.31 -19.11
CA GLY A 49 47.68 -91.39 -18.80
C GLY A 49 47.36 -90.78 -17.43
N ARG A 50 48.05 -91.22 -16.37
CA ARG A 50 47.90 -90.65 -15.02
C ARG A 50 48.23 -89.16 -14.97
N GLN A 51 49.25 -88.72 -15.71
CA GLN A 51 49.62 -87.31 -15.80
C GLN A 51 48.52 -86.47 -16.48
N LEU A 52 47.94 -86.98 -17.57
CA LEU A 52 46.84 -86.33 -18.28
C LEU A 52 45.57 -86.28 -17.43
N GLU A 53 45.25 -87.37 -16.72
CA GLU A 53 44.14 -87.41 -15.76
C GLU A 53 44.33 -86.39 -14.63
N GLY A 54 45.54 -86.29 -14.07
CA GLY A 54 45.87 -85.29 -13.05
C GLY A 54 45.74 -83.85 -13.57
N ARG A 55 46.20 -83.58 -14.80
CA ARG A 55 46.03 -82.27 -15.44
C ARG A 55 44.57 -81.97 -15.78
N LEU A 56 43.81 -82.95 -16.23
CA LEU A 56 42.38 -82.81 -16.49
C LEU A 56 41.63 -82.46 -15.20
N ALA A 57 41.92 -83.14 -14.09
CA ALA A 57 41.33 -82.85 -12.80
C ALA A 57 41.67 -81.44 -12.29
N GLN A 58 42.92 -80.98 -12.49
CA GLN A 58 43.33 -79.61 -12.17
C GLN A 58 42.58 -78.57 -13.00
N LEU A 59 42.45 -78.79 -14.32
CA LEU A 59 41.70 -77.88 -15.19
C LEU A 59 40.20 -77.86 -14.82
N GLN A 60 39.61 -79.00 -14.53
CA GLN A 60 38.22 -79.08 -14.07
C GLN A 60 38.01 -78.30 -12.77
N ALA A 61 38.91 -78.42 -11.79
CA ALA A 61 38.85 -77.65 -10.55
C ALA A 61 38.97 -76.13 -10.80
N ALA A 62 39.89 -75.72 -11.69
CA ALA A 62 40.05 -74.31 -12.03
C ALA A 62 38.83 -73.74 -12.76
N VAL A 63 38.22 -74.50 -13.68
CA VAL A 63 36.98 -74.09 -14.36
C VAL A 63 35.85 -73.91 -13.35
N LEU A 64 35.68 -74.84 -12.41
CA LEU A 64 34.63 -74.71 -11.38
C LEU A 64 34.84 -73.50 -10.46
N ASP A 65 36.08 -73.20 -10.09
CA ASP A 65 36.43 -71.99 -9.33
C ASP A 65 36.14 -70.72 -10.15
N HIS A 66 36.49 -70.70 -11.44
CA HIS A 66 36.16 -69.60 -12.35
C HIS A 66 34.65 -69.39 -12.48
N GLU A 67 33.87 -70.45 -12.71
CA GLU A 67 32.41 -70.36 -12.77
C GLU A 67 31.81 -69.85 -11.45
N THR A 68 32.39 -70.24 -10.32
CA THR A 68 31.94 -69.77 -8.99
C THR A 68 32.20 -68.27 -8.84
N ARG A 69 33.37 -67.80 -9.28
CA ARG A 69 33.70 -66.36 -9.27
C ARG A 69 32.83 -65.58 -10.25
N GLU A 70 32.57 -66.11 -11.44
CA GLU A 70 31.67 -65.49 -12.43
C GLU A 70 30.24 -65.34 -11.87
N ARG A 71 29.72 -66.36 -11.18
CA ARG A 71 28.44 -66.27 -10.47
C ARG A 71 28.47 -65.18 -9.40
N ALA A 72 29.51 -65.15 -8.56
CA ALA A 72 29.65 -64.12 -7.52
C ALA A 72 29.74 -62.70 -8.10
N VAL A 73 30.46 -62.51 -9.22
CA VAL A 73 30.52 -61.22 -9.93
C VAL A 73 29.15 -60.85 -10.49
N SER A 74 28.44 -61.80 -11.11
CA SER A 74 27.10 -61.56 -11.64
C SER A 74 26.10 -61.17 -10.55
N GLU A 75 26.19 -61.79 -9.38
CA GLU A 75 25.36 -61.45 -8.21
C GLU A 75 25.68 -60.04 -7.68
N LEU A 76 26.96 -59.67 -7.61
CA LEU A 76 27.37 -58.32 -7.21
C LEU A 76 26.92 -57.27 -8.23
N GLU A 77 27.04 -57.53 -9.52
CA GLU A 77 26.57 -56.64 -10.59
C GLU A 77 25.06 -56.42 -10.49
N ALA A 78 24.27 -57.48 -10.30
CA ALA A 78 22.84 -57.37 -10.09
C ALA A 78 22.49 -56.58 -8.81
N GLY A 79 23.26 -56.76 -7.73
CA GLY A 79 23.10 -56.01 -6.49
C GLY A 79 23.39 -54.52 -6.66
N VAL A 80 24.49 -54.16 -7.34
CA VAL A 80 24.85 -52.76 -7.64
C VAL A 80 23.80 -52.13 -8.54
N GLU A 81 23.34 -52.84 -9.57
CA GLU A 81 22.29 -52.33 -10.45
C GLU A 81 20.99 -52.06 -9.69
N HIS A 82 20.62 -52.96 -8.78
CA HIS A 82 19.45 -52.76 -7.92
C HIS A 82 19.59 -51.51 -7.05
N LEU A 83 20.74 -51.34 -6.38
CA LEU A 83 21.02 -50.16 -5.54
C LEU A 83 21.01 -48.87 -6.34
N LEU A 84 21.55 -48.87 -7.56
CA LEU A 84 21.53 -47.69 -8.44
C LEU A 84 20.11 -47.34 -8.88
N ARG A 85 19.28 -48.34 -9.21
CA ARG A 85 17.86 -48.10 -9.54
C ARG A 85 17.10 -47.56 -8.34
N GLU A 86 17.29 -48.13 -7.16
CA GLU A 86 16.65 -47.65 -5.93
C GLU A 86 17.09 -46.22 -5.60
N GLY A 87 18.40 -45.96 -5.60
CA GLY A 87 18.96 -44.63 -5.38
C GLY A 87 18.47 -43.60 -6.40
N SER A 88 18.31 -43.97 -7.68
CA SER A 88 17.71 -43.08 -8.69
C SER A 88 16.27 -42.71 -8.34
N LEU A 89 15.45 -43.67 -7.92
CA LEU A 89 14.06 -43.42 -7.54
C LEU A 89 13.96 -42.56 -6.28
N GLU A 90 14.86 -42.74 -5.33
CA GLU A 90 14.94 -41.88 -4.14
C GLU A 90 15.34 -40.44 -4.50
N LEU A 91 16.33 -40.27 -5.38
CA LEU A 91 16.74 -38.96 -5.86
C LEU A 91 15.60 -38.25 -6.59
N ASP A 92 14.86 -38.94 -7.45
CA ASP A 92 13.70 -38.38 -8.15
C ASP A 92 12.61 -37.93 -7.16
N ARG A 93 12.38 -38.70 -6.10
CA ARG A 93 11.45 -38.31 -5.01
C ARG A 93 11.93 -37.07 -4.29
N PHE A 94 13.20 -37.01 -3.88
CA PHE A 94 13.75 -35.83 -3.21
C PHE A 94 13.74 -34.59 -4.10
N GLN A 95 14.04 -34.73 -5.39
CA GLN A 95 13.93 -33.64 -6.36
C GLN A 95 12.50 -33.12 -6.45
N HIS A 96 11.52 -34.02 -6.48
CA HIS A 96 10.11 -33.63 -6.48
C HIS A 96 9.70 -32.91 -5.19
N GLU A 97 10.10 -33.42 -4.03
CA GLU A 97 9.84 -32.77 -2.73
C GLU A 97 10.48 -31.38 -2.63
N LEU A 98 11.72 -31.23 -3.12
CA LEU A 98 12.40 -29.94 -3.14
C LEU A 98 11.68 -28.94 -4.04
N ALA A 99 11.25 -29.36 -5.25
CA ALA A 99 10.47 -28.51 -6.14
C ALA A 99 9.14 -28.06 -5.52
N GLN A 100 8.43 -28.94 -4.81
CA GLN A 100 7.21 -28.58 -4.08
C GLN A 100 7.46 -27.58 -2.95
N ARG A 101 8.58 -27.75 -2.21
CA ARG A 101 8.96 -26.83 -1.14
C ARG A 101 9.35 -25.46 -1.70
N GLU A 102 10.10 -25.43 -2.79
CA GLU A 102 10.45 -24.20 -3.51
C GLU A 102 9.19 -23.44 -3.95
N GLU A 103 8.25 -24.12 -4.61
CA GLU A 103 6.98 -23.49 -5.01
C GLU A 103 6.18 -22.94 -3.81
N THR A 104 6.24 -23.64 -2.69
CA THR A 104 5.57 -23.20 -1.46
C THR A 104 6.23 -21.97 -0.84
N LEU A 105 7.56 -21.89 -0.85
CA LEU A 105 8.30 -20.71 -0.41
C LEU A 105 8.03 -19.53 -1.33
N ASP A 106 8.11 -19.73 -2.64
CA ASP A 106 7.76 -18.74 -3.65
C ASP A 106 6.37 -18.14 -3.46
N ARG A 107 5.38 -18.98 -3.16
CA ARG A 107 4.01 -18.54 -2.88
C ARG A 107 3.94 -17.69 -1.61
N ARG A 108 4.66 -18.07 -0.57
CA ARG A 108 4.74 -17.32 0.69
C ARG A 108 5.44 -15.98 0.51
N ASP A 109 6.55 -15.95 -0.23
CA ASP A 109 7.31 -14.72 -0.48
C ASP A 109 6.49 -13.71 -1.27
N ARG A 110 5.75 -14.14 -2.30
CA ARG A 110 4.81 -13.27 -3.01
C ARG A 110 3.71 -12.76 -2.08
N SER A 111 3.16 -13.62 -1.22
CA SER A 111 2.15 -13.20 -0.24
C SER A 111 2.71 -12.18 0.76
N LEU A 112 3.93 -12.36 1.24
CA LEU A 112 4.59 -11.43 2.17
C LEU A 112 4.84 -10.09 1.48
N ALA A 113 5.38 -10.09 0.26
CA ALA A 113 5.61 -8.87 -0.51
C ALA A 113 4.31 -8.06 -0.71
N THR A 114 3.19 -8.73 -1.01
CA THR A 114 1.90 -8.03 -1.12
C THR A 114 1.41 -7.45 0.21
N ALA A 115 1.60 -8.16 1.32
CA ALA A 115 1.23 -7.68 2.65
C ALA A 115 2.11 -6.51 3.11
N GLU A 116 3.42 -6.56 2.83
CA GLU A 116 4.36 -5.47 3.12
C GLU A 116 4.02 -4.21 2.33
N ALA A 117 3.71 -4.34 1.04
CA ALA A 117 3.27 -3.21 0.21
C ALA A 117 1.99 -2.55 0.77
N ALA A 118 1.00 -3.36 1.16
CA ALA A 118 -0.23 -2.85 1.77
C ALA A 118 0.00 -2.20 3.14
N ALA A 119 0.95 -2.70 3.92
CA ALA A 119 1.31 -2.10 5.21
C ALA A 119 2.00 -0.75 5.02
N GLU A 120 2.87 -0.63 4.02
CA GLU A 120 3.56 0.62 3.71
C GLU A 120 2.58 1.68 3.18
N GLU A 121 1.64 1.30 2.32
CA GLU A 121 0.55 2.18 1.87
C GLU A 121 -0.24 2.76 3.06
N ARG A 122 -0.66 1.90 4.00
CA ARG A 122 -1.37 2.35 5.21
C ARG A 122 -0.52 3.28 6.09
N ARG A 123 0.79 3.07 6.17
CA ARG A 123 1.68 3.98 6.93
C ARG A 123 1.72 5.36 6.30
N LEU A 124 1.77 5.44 4.97
CA LEU A 124 1.72 6.71 4.26
C LEU A 124 0.38 7.43 4.46
N GLU A 125 -0.73 6.68 4.39
CA GLU A 125 -2.06 7.22 4.67
C GLU A 125 -2.18 7.75 6.11
N LEU A 126 -1.71 6.98 7.10
CA LEU A 126 -1.70 7.40 8.50
C LEU A 126 -0.83 8.65 8.70
N GLY A 127 0.35 8.70 8.08
CA GLY A 127 1.21 9.89 8.11
C GLY A 127 0.50 11.13 7.52
N ALA A 128 -0.26 10.98 6.43
CA ALA A 128 -1.05 12.07 5.88
C ALA A 128 -2.19 12.53 6.82
N VAL A 129 -2.84 11.59 7.49
CA VAL A 129 -3.89 11.88 8.49
C VAL A 129 -3.30 12.61 9.70
N GLU A 130 -2.14 12.20 10.20
CA GLU A 130 -1.44 12.85 11.31
C GLU A 130 -1.02 14.28 10.95
N LEU A 131 -0.49 14.51 9.75
CA LEU A 131 -0.18 15.86 9.26
C LEU A 131 -1.43 16.73 9.16
N ARG A 132 -2.55 16.18 8.68
CA ARG A 132 -3.83 16.89 8.62
C ARG A 132 -4.34 17.22 10.01
N ARG A 133 -4.23 16.30 10.96
CA ARG A 133 -4.60 16.52 12.36
C ARG A 133 -3.77 17.66 12.96
N ALA A 134 -2.44 17.64 12.82
CA ALA A 134 -1.57 18.70 13.31
C ALA A 134 -1.83 20.07 12.63
N ALA A 135 -2.27 20.06 11.37
CA ALA A 135 -2.69 21.29 10.68
C ALA A 135 -4.02 21.84 11.23
N LEU A 136 -4.97 20.96 11.61
CA LEU A 136 -6.23 21.34 12.23
C LEU A 136 -6.03 21.85 13.65
N GLU A 137 -5.17 21.20 14.45
CA GLU A 137 -4.83 21.64 15.81
C GLU A 137 -4.24 23.06 15.78
N ARG A 138 -3.24 23.33 14.93
CA ARG A 138 -2.68 24.69 14.76
C ARG A 138 -3.72 25.74 14.33
N ARG A 139 -4.69 25.35 13.51
CA ARG A 139 -5.79 26.24 13.09
C ARG A 139 -6.74 26.52 14.25
N ALA A 140 -7.05 25.50 15.06
CA ALA A 140 -7.88 25.65 16.25
C ALA A 140 -7.22 26.62 17.23
N ASP A 141 -5.93 26.45 17.53
CA ASP A 141 -5.17 27.36 18.41
C ASP A 141 -5.19 28.81 17.89
N THR A 142 -5.08 28.98 16.56
CA THR A 142 -5.14 30.31 15.93
C THR A 142 -6.53 30.94 16.06
N ILE A 143 -7.59 30.14 15.94
CA ILE A 143 -8.97 30.60 16.10
C ILE A 143 -9.22 30.98 17.56
N GLU A 144 -8.85 30.12 18.51
CA GLU A 144 -8.98 30.38 19.94
C GLU A 144 -8.26 31.67 20.35
N HIS A 145 -7.03 31.88 19.85
CA HIS A 145 -6.31 33.13 20.08
C HIS A 145 -7.07 34.34 19.54
N ARG A 146 -7.57 34.28 18.31
CA ARG A 146 -8.38 35.37 17.72
C ARG A 146 -9.67 35.62 18.46
N GLU A 147 -10.34 34.57 18.94
CA GLU A 147 -11.56 34.67 19.75
C GLU A 147 -11.25 35.44 21.04
N SER A 148 -10.16 35.09 21.73
CA SER A 148 -9.72 35.80 22.94
C SER A 148 -9.37 37.27 22.68
N GLU A 149 -8.75 37.59 21.54
CA GLU A 149 -8.48 38.98 21.16
C GLU A 149 -9.75 39.77 20.87
N LEU A 150 -10.73 39.14 20.21
CA LEU A 150 -12.02 39.76 19.91
C LEU A 150 -12.84 39.99 21.17
N GLU A 151 -12.85 39.05 22.10
CA GLU A 151 -13.50 39.18 23.39
C GLU A 151 -12.89 40.34 24.20
N ARG A 152 -11.56 40.41 24.26
CA ARG A 152 -10.85 41.53 24.91
C ARG A 152 -11.22 42.89 24.29
N ARG A 153 -11.28 42.97 22.95
CA ARG A 153 -11.69 44.20 22.25
C ARG A 153 -13.16 44.53 22.51
N ALA A 154 -14.03 43.54 22.62
CA ALA A 154 -15.44 43.74 22.94
C ALA A 154 -15.60 44.33 24.35
N ASP A 155 -14.85 43.82 25.33
CA ASP A 155 -14.84 44.36 26.70
C ASP A 155 -14.30 45.80 26.77
N GLU A 156 -13.25 46.10 26.02
CA GLU A 156 -12.72 47.46 25.87
C GLU A 156 -13.79 48.42 25.30
N LEU A 157 -14.46 48.03 24.22
CA LEU A 157 -15.51 48.83 23.60
C LEU A 157 -16.72 49.00 24.52
N ALA A 158 -17.12 47.95 25.25
CA ALA A 158 -18.21 48.02 26.22
C ALA A 158 -17.88 48.98 27.38
N THR A 159 -16.61 49.03 27.79
CA THR A 159 -16.13 49.97 28.80
C THR A 159 -16.13 51.40 28.29
N LEU A 160 -15.61 51.65 27.09
CA LEU A 160 -15.64 52.97 26.45
C LEU A 160 -17.08 53.46 26.22
N ALA A 161 -17.98 52.58 25.81
CA ALA A 161 -19.40 52.91 25.62
C ALA A 161 -20.05 53.39 26.94
N ARG A 162 -19.78 52.70 28.06
CA ARG A 162 -20.25 53.12 29.39
C ARG A 162 -19.67 54.49 29.77
N GLN A 163 -18.38 54.70 29.58
CA GLN A 163 -17.72 56.00 29.88
C GLN A 163 -18.32 57.14 29.05
N LEU A 164 -18.59 56.92 27.76
CA LEU A 164 -19.24 57.93 26.91
C LEU A 164 -20.68 58.21 27.35
N GLN A 165 -21.41 57.19 27.80
CA GLN A 165 -22.77 57.35 28.30
C GLN A 165 -22.80 58.11 29.64
N GLU A 166 -21.82 57.87 30.53
CA GLU A 166 -21.63 58.63 31.76
C GLU A 166 -21.30 60.10 31.48
N LEU A 167 -20.36 60.38 30.56
CA LEU A 167 -20.01 61.74 30.15
C LEU A 167 -21.17 62.44 29.45
N GLY A 168 -21.88 61.74 28.57
CA GLY A 168 -23.07 62.26 27.90
C GLY A 168 -24.21 62.55 28.87
N GLY A 169 -24.40 61.72 29.89
CA GLY A 169 -25.34 61.97 30.99
C GLY A 169 -24.94 63.17 31.85
N ALA A 170 -23.65 63.35 32.12
CA ALA A 170 -23.13 64.51 32.85
C ALA A 170 -23.24 65.82 32.04
N LEU A 171 -23.18 65.73 30.72
CA LEU A 171 -23.35 66.86 29.79
C LEU A 171 -24.80 67.06 29.34
N ALA A 172 -25.72 66.18 29.75
CA ALA A 172 -27.13 66.32 29.42
C ALA A 172 -27.64 67.63 30.04
N PRO A 173 -28.11 68.60 29.24
CA PRO A 173 -28.64 69.83 29.78
C PRO A 173 -29.81 69.48 30.70
N HIS A 174 -29.83 70.00 31.92
CA HIS A 174 -31.05 70.04 32.70
C HIS A 174 -32.10 70.74 31.86
N GLU A 175 -33.00 69.96 31.24
CA GLU A 175 -34.24 70.48 30.71
C GLU A 175 -35.10 70.86 31.92
N GLU A 176 -34.72 71.98 32.54
CA GLU A 176 -35.64 72.75 33.36
C GLU A 176 -36.76 73.17 32.41
N SER A 177 -37.90 72.47 32.52
CA SER A 177 -39.19 72.92 32.03
C SER A 177 -39.52 74.24 32.72
N HIS A 178 -38.91 75.33 32.24
CA HIS A 178 -39.33 76.66 32.61
C HIS A 178 -40.73 76.88 32.02
N GLU A 179 -41.73 77.03 32.88
CA GLU A 179 -43.01 77.62 32.48
C GLU A 179 -42.69 78.95 31.80
N VAL A 180 -42.92 79.01 30.50
CA VAL A 180 -42.56 80.18 29.70
C VAL A 180 -43.57 81.28 29.99
N THR A 181 -43.27 82.11 30.98
CA THR A 181 -44.10 83.24 31.43
C THR A 181 -43.96 84.48 30.56
N ALA A 182 -43.12 84.43 29.52
CA ALA A 182 -42.90 85.53 28.57
C ALA A 182 -42.69 85.00 27.15
N HIS A 183 -43.19 85.75 26.16
CA HIS A 183 -43.01 85.45 24.75
C HIS A 183 -42.35 86.61 24.03
N VAL A 184 -41.76 86.32 22.87
CA VAL A 184 -41.11 87.32 22.02
C VAL A 184 -42.07 87.73 20.93
N VAL A 185 -42.10 89.01 20.57
CA VAL A 185 -42.96 89.54 19.50
C VAL A 185 -42.08 90.10 18.39
N LEU A 186 -42.29 89.65 17.15
CA LEU A 186 -41.64 90.17 15.95
C LEU A 186 -42.61 91.06 15.16
N LEU A 187 -42.40 92.37 15.19
CA LEU A 187 -43.15 93.38 14.46
C LEU A 187 -42.54 93.56 13.06
N THR A 188 -43.39 93.70 12.05
CA THR A 188 -43.00 93.78 10.62
C THR A 188 -43.47 95.05 9.90
N ASP A 189 -43.95 96.05 10.65
CA ASP A 189 -44.68 97.21 10.14
C ASP A 189 -43.82 98.28 9.44
N SER A 190 -42.58 98.49 9.91
CA SER A 190 -41.66 99.53 9.41
C SER A 190 -40.19 99.06 9.39
N GLY A 191 -40.00 97.75 9.56
CA GLY A 191 -38.73 97.06 9.76
C GLY A 191 -38.94 95.87 10.72
N TYR A 192 -37.94 95.00 10.85
CA TYR A 192 -38.00 93.92 11.83
C TYR A 192 -37.64 94.45 13.21
N ARG A 193 -38.61 94.50 14.13
CA ARG A 193 -38.36 94.83 15.54
C ARG A 193 -38.79 93.66 16.42
N VAL A 194 -37.97 93.35 17.40
CA VAL A 194 -38.21 92.26 18.36
C VAL A 194 -38.43 92.87 19.74
N GLU A 195 -39.54 92.55 20.38
CA GLU A 195 -39.90 93.02 21.72
C GLU A 195 -40.22 91.83 22.64
N ASP A 196 -39.87 91.96 23.93
CA ASP A 196 -40.21 90.98 24.95
C ASP A 196 -41.54 91.37 25.60
N VAL A 197 -42.51 90.45 25.61
CA VAL A 197 -43.85 90.67 26.18
C VAL A 197 -44.11 89.62 27.25
N GLU A 198 -44.51 90.09 28.44
CA GLU A 198 -44.91 89.21 29.54
C GLU A 198 -46.28 88.57 29.28
N GLY A 199 -46.45 87.31 29.68
CA GLY A 199 -47.65 86.52 29.46
C GLY A 199 -47.53 85.48 28.35
N PRO A 200 -48.56 84.62 28.18
CA PRO A 200 -48.56 83.59 27.15
C PRO A 200 -48.61 84.20 25.74
N ALA A 201 -48.03 83.51 24.76
CA ALA A 201 -48.07 83.96 23.38
C ALA A 201 -49.53 84.08 22.88
N PRO A 202 -49.88 85.15 22.15
CA PRO A 202 -51.21 85.31 21.57
C PRO A 202 -51.48 84.17 20.57
N ALA A 203 -52.72 83.71 20.53
CA ALA A 203 -53.14 82.74 19.52
C ALA A 203 -52.99 83.32 18.10
N ILE A 204 -52.75 82.45 17.11
CA ILE A 204 -52.73 82.84 15.71
C ILE A 204 -54.09 83.45 15.35
N GLY A 205 -54.08 84.63 14.74
CA GLY A 205 -55.25 85.44 14.44
C GLY A 205 -55.66 86.42 15.55
N GLY A 206 -55.10 86.29 16.76
CA GLY A 206 -55.35 87.19 17.88
C GLY A 206 -54.82 88.60 17.62
N ILE A 207 -55.56 89.60 18.07
CA ILE A 207 -55.19 91.01 17.96
C ILE A 207 -54.47 91.43 19.24
N VAL A 208 -53.28 92.00 19.08
CA VAL A 208 -52.44 92.51 20.17
C VAL A 208 -52.12 93.97 19.90
N GLU A 209 -52.28 94.82 20.90
CA GLU A 209 -51.85 96.21 20.83
C GLU A 209 -50.36 96.29 21.17
N ALA A 210 -49.55 96.74 20.21
CA ALA A 210 -48.13 96.99 20.39
C ALA A 210 -47.81 98.39 19.85
N ASN A 211 -47.07 99.18 20.63
CA ASN A 211 -46.70 100.55 20.29
C ASN A 211 -47.90 101.46 19.91
N GLY A 212 -49.06 101.26 20.56
CA GLY A 212 -50.26 102.05 20.33
C GLY A 212 -50.99 101.74 19.01
N THR A 213 -50.66 100.64 18.34
CA THR A 213 -51.36 100.17 17.13
C THR A 213 -51.73 98.71 17.23
N ALA A 214 -52.91 98.36 16.70
CA ALA A 214 -53.40 96.99 16.68
C ALA A 214 -52.64 96.16 15.63
N HIS A 215 -52.13 95.01 16.04
CA HIS A 215 -51.48 94.04 15.18
C HIS A 215 -52.14 92.68 15.29
N ARG A 216 -52.13 91.91 14.21
CA ARG A 216 -52.64 90.53 14.17
C ARG A 216 -51.48 89.55 14.23
N CYS A 217 -51.60 88.53 15.09
CA CYS A 217 -50.66 87.42 15.12
C CYS A 217 -50.84 86.52 13.90
N VAL A 218 -49.84 86.42 13.04
CA VAL A 218 -49.92 85.63 11.79
C VAL A 218 -49.28 84.25 11.97
N ARG A 219 -48.26 84.15 12.82
CA ARG A 219 -47.53 82.90 13.04
C ARG A 219 -46.83 82.89 14.39
N ILE A 220 -46.72 81.71 14.99
CA ILE A 220 -45.87 81.46 16.15
C ILE A 220 -44.68 80.58 15.71
N MET A 221 -43.46 81.00 16.03
CA MET A 221 -42.22 80.28 15.74
C MET A 221 -41.31 80.24 16.98
N ARG A 222 -40.15 79.58 16.90
CA ARG A 222 -39.13 79.71 17.97
C ARG A 222 -38.47 81.09 17.89
N SER A 223 -38.03 81.60 19.04
CA SER A 223 -37.27 82.84 19.12
C SER A 223 -36.09 82.83 18.12
N PRO A 224 -35.85 83.95 17.40
CA PRO A 224 -34.73 84.06 16.47
C PRO A 224 -33.37 84.13 17.19
N PHE A 225 -33.35 84.29 18.52
CA PHE A 225 -32.12 84.30 19.30
C PHE A 225 -31.61 82.88 19.57
N PRO A 226 -30.33 82.58 19.27
CA PRO A 226 -29.75 81.28 19.59
C PRO A 226 -29.78 81.06 21.11
N ALA A 227 -30.29 79.89 21.52
CA ALA A 227 -30.55 79.47 22.90
C ALA A 227 -31.82 80.06 23.59
N ASP A 228 -32.58 80.94 22.94
CA ASP A 228 -33.89 81.37 23.47
C ASP A 228 -34.98 80.38 23.07
N ARG A 229 -35.60 79.75 24.06
CA ARG A 229 -36.66 78.73 23.87
C ARG A 229 -38.07 79.32 23.89
N ARG A 230 -38.21 80.64 24.11
CA ARG A 230 -39.51 81.30 24.18
C ARG A 230 -40.23 81.27 22.81
N PRO A 231 -41.56 81.13 22.77
CA PRO A 231 -42.32 81.27 21.55
C PRO A 231 -42.21 82.72 21.05
N CYS A 232 -42.04 82.88 19.74
CA CYS A 232 -42.00 84.16 19.05
C CYS A 232 -43.25 84.31 18.18
N ALA A 233 -44.12 85.26 18.54
CA ALA A 233 -45.28 85.62 17.75
C ALA A 233 -44.90 86.67 16.69
N VAL A 234 -45.18 86.38 15.43
CA VAL A 234 -44.99 87.31 14.30
C VAL A 234 -46.27 88.12 14.14
N LEU A 235 -46.14 89.44 14.28
CA LEU A 235 -47.25 90.37 14.24
C LEU A 235 -47.19 91.23 12.97
N GLU A 236 -48.32 91.32 12.29
CA GLU A 236 -48.54 92.21 11.14
C GLU A 236 -49.52 93.30 11.53
N ARG A 237 -49.27 94.54 11.07
CA ARG A 237 -50.11 95.68 11.40
C ARG A 237 -51.48 95.53 10.73
N LEU A 238 -52.55 95.70 11.50
CA LEU A 238 -53.90 95.83 10.95
C LEU A 238 -54.02 97.21 10.28
N SER A 239 -54.18 97.23 8.96
CA SER A 239 -54.49 98.44 8.21
C SER A 239 -55.89 98.93 8.59
N ALA A 240 -56.07 100.25 8.70
CA ALA A 240 -57.30 100.91 9.15
C ALA A 240 -58.57 100.67 8.27
N GLU A 241 -58.49 99.79 7.27
CA GLU A 241 -59.60 99.44 6.37
C GLU A 241 -60.31 98.12 6.73
N GLU A 242 -59.85 97.36 7.73
CA GLU A 242 -60.51 96.12 8.20
C GLU A 242 -61.34 96.30 9.50
N HIS A 243 -61.79 97.52 9.80
CA HIS A 243 -62.72 97.82 10.91
C HIS A 243 -64.21 97.79 10.48
N VAL A 244 -64.57 96.87 9.59
CA VAL A 244 -65.98 96.58 9.24
C VAL A 244 -66.16 95.08 8.99
N SER A 245 -66.68 94.39 10.01
CA SER A 245 -67.76 93.39 9.97
C SER A 245 -67.55 92.25 10.99
N ASP A 246 -68.44 92.29 12.00
CA ASP A 246 -68.89 91.26 12.97
C ASP A 246 -67.87 90.51 13.86
#